data_AF-A0A346N488-F1
#
_entry.id   AF-A0A346N488-F1
#
_cell.length_a   1.000
_cell.length_b   1.000
_cell.length_c   1.000
_cell.angle_alpha   90.00
_cell.angle_beta   90.00
_cell.angle_gamma   90.00
#
_symmetry.space_group_name_H-M   'P 1'
#
loop_
_entity.id
_entity.type
_entity.pdbx_description
1 polymer ?
#
loop_
_entity_poly.entity_id
_entity_poly.type
_entity_poly.pdbx_seq_one_letter_code
_entity_poly.pdbx_strand_id
1 'polypeptide(L)'
;MLAAAACQSPERQLMRQLEQGRTSVLPCAEQLHDSADEFRDCIRYRAGLARNPEQRLGALFYGWVVADSAAMFSVPEAEPVAAQLAREAESLRRQLAIDDGPLCRLAEAPCPRLQARRASALKPE
;
A
#
# COMPACT_ATOMS: atom_id res chain seq x y z
N MET A 1 34.02 -23.27 12.59
CA MET A 1 33.45 -22.40 11.52
C MET A 1 32.11 -21.89 12.02
N LEU A 2 32.08 -20.70 12.60
CA LEU A 2 30.87 -20.07 13.12
C LEU A 2 30.08 -19.51 11.94
N ALA A 3 28.89 -20.06 11.72
CA ALA A 3 27.94 -19.53 10.74
C ALA A 3 27.59 -18.09 11.14
N ALA A 4 27.96 -17.14 10.28
CA ALA A 4 27.51 -15.77 10.39
C ALA A 4 26.00 -15.74 10.10
N ALA A 5 25.18 -15.94 11.13
CA ALA A 5 23.77 -15.62 11.09
C ALA A 5 23.66 -14.12 10.84
N ALA A 6 23.42 -13.73 9.59
CA ALA A 6 23.21 -12.35 9.19
C ALA A 6 22.05 -11.79 10.01
N CYS A 7 22.36 -11.02 11.06
CA CYS A 7 21.38 -10.34 11.90
C CYS A 7 20.67 -9.28 11.06
N GLN A 8 19.56 -9.66 10.44
CA GLN A 8 18.67 -8.73 9.78
C GLN A 8 18.00 -7.90 10.88
N SER A 9 18.15 -6.58 10.85
CA SER A 9 17.46 -5.73 11.83
C SER A 9 15.94 -5.84 11.63
N PRO A 10 15.13 -5.75 12.69
CA PRO A 10 13.66 -5.80 12.59
C PRO A 10 13.09 -4.83 11.55
N GLU A 11 13.66 -3.62 11.48
CA GLU A 11 13.28 -2.62 10.48
C GLU A 11 13.54 -3.07 9.04
N ARG A 12 14.70 -3.69 8.77
CA ARG A 12 15.02 -4.24 7.44
C ARG A 12 14.09 -5.39 7.07
N GLN A 13 13.67 -6.19 8.05
CA GLN A 13 12.68 -7.24 7.83
C GLN A 13 11.32 -6.65 7.49
N LEU A 14 10.84 -5.68 8.27
CA LEU A 14 9.60 -4.97 8.00
C LEU A 14 9.59 -4.37 6.59
N MET A 15 10.63 -3.62 6.22
CA MET A 15 10.73 -3.02 4.89
C MET A 15 10.67 -4.07 3.77
N ARG A 16 11.37 -5.19 3.91
CA ARG A 16 11.30 -6.29 2.92
C ARG A 16 9.89 -6.86 2.80
N GLN A 17 9.14 -7.01 3.90
CA GLN A 17 7.77 -7.51 3.83
C GLN A 17 6.84 -6.52 3.12
N LEU A 18 6.94 -5.22 3.46
CA LEU A 18 6.19 -4.16 2.80
C LEU A 18 6.49 -4.10 1.30
N GLU A 19 7.76 -4.19 0.91
CA GLU A 19 8.20 -4.22 -0.49
C GLU A 19 7.70 -5.46 -1.24
N GLN A 20 7.71 -6.64 -0.62
CA GLN A 20 7.13 -7.84 -1.22
C GLN A 20 5.62 -7.66 -1.49
N GLY A 21 4.92 -7.01 -0.56
CA GLY A 21 3.54 -6.58 -0.74
C GLY A 21 3.35 -5.69 -1.96
N ARG A 22 4.09 -4.57 -2.01
CA ARG A 22 4.09 -3.63 -3.15
C ARG A 22 4.37 -4.33 -4.47
N THR A 23 5.44 -5.12 -4.54
CA THR A 23 5.85 -5.79 -5.79
C THR A 23 4.79 -6.77 -6.26
N SER A 24 4.10 -7.45 -5.34
CA SER A 24 3.06 -8.41 -5.71
C SER A 24 1.93 -7.76 -6.50
N VAL A 25 1.62 -6.48 -6.26
CA VAL A 25 0.50 -5.76 -6.89
C VAL A 25 0.88 -4.91 -8.10
N LEU A 26 2.17 -4.82 -8.47
CA LEU A 26 2.58 -4.09 -9.67
C LEU A 26 1.81 -4.49 -10.94
N PRO A 27 1.53 -5.79 -11.20
CA PRO A 27 0.75 -6.17 -12.39
C PRO A 27 -0.70 -5.66 -12.39
N CYS A 28 -1.25 -5.26 -11.24
CA CYS A 28 -2.60 -4.70 -11.20
C CYS A 28 -2.66 -3.30 -11.81
N ALA A 29 -1.54 -2.56 -11.86
CA ALA A 29 -1.52 -1.17 -12.33
C ALA A 29 -1.99 -1.02 -13.79
N GLU A 30 -1.79 -2.04 -14.63
CA GLU A 30 -2.28 -2.04 -16.02
C GLU A 30 -3.81 -1.94 -16.10
N GLN A 31 -4.53 -2.55 -15.15
CA GLN A 31 -5.99 -2.57 -15.14
C GLN A 31 -6.61 -1.22 -14.80
N LEU A 32 -5.85 -0.31 -14.16
CA LEU A 32 -6.37 1.00 -13.78
C LEU A 32 -6.69 1.88 -14.99
N HIS A 33 -6.10 1.59 -16.15
CA HIS A 33 -6.46 2.25 -17.41
C HIS A 33 -7.85 1.82 -17.91
N ASP A 34 -8.25 0.59 -17.61
CA ASP A 34 -9.50 -0.01 -18.11
C ASP A 34 -10.65 0.20 -17.12
N SER A 35 -10.40 -0.06 -15.82
CA SER A 35 -11.39 0.01 -14.76
C SER A 35 -10.75 0.15 -13.38
N ALA A 36 -11.11 1.21 -12.65
CA ALA A 36 -10.67 1.39 -11.26
C ALA A 36 -11.23 0.29 -10.33
N ASP A 37 -12.40 -0.27 -10.64
CA ASP A 37 -12.99 -1.38 -9.89
C ASP A 37 -12.21 -2.69 -10.11
N GLU A 38 -11.83 -2.99 -11.35
CA GLU A 38 -11.00 -4.18 -11.63
C GLU A 38 -9.62 -4.05 -10.98
N PHE A 39 -9.02 -2.85 -11.05
CA PHE A 39 -7.81 -2.53 -10.32
C PHE A 39 -7.96 -2.83 -8.83
N ARG A 40 -9.01 -2.31 -8.17
CA ARG A 40 -9.28 -2.55 -6.75
C ARG A 40 -9.37 -4.04 -6.45
N ASP A 41 -10.11 -4.79 -7.27
CA ASP A 41 -10.36 -6.20 -7.04
C ASP A 41 -9.07 -7.01 -7.22
N CYS A 42 -8.21 -6.65 -8.17
CA CYS A 42 -6.87 -7.22 -8.29
C CYS A 42 -5.98 -6.90 -7.08
N ILE A 43 -5.96 -5.65 -6.60
CA ILE A 43 -5.21 -5.26 -5.40
C ILE A 43 -5.66 -6.13 -4.22
N ARG A 44 -6.97 -6.23 -3.98
CA ARG A 44 -7.52 -7.00 -2.86
C ARG A 44 -7.24 -8.49 -2.98
N TYR A 45 -7.41 -9.07 -4.17
CA TYR A 45 -7.11 -10.47 -4.42
C TYR A 45 -5.65 -10.77 -4.08
N ARG A 46 -4.71 -9.98 -4.62
CA ARG A 46 -3.28 -10.19 -4.36
C ARG A 46 -2.88 -9.90 -2.92
N ALA A 47 -3.47 -8.89 -2.29
CA ALA A 47 -3.31 -8.62 -0.87
C ALA A 47 -3.82 -9.78 0.00
N GLY A 48 -4.87 -10.49 -0.45
CA GLY A 48 -5.39 -11.72 0.19
C GLY A 48 -4.46 -12.92 0.07
N LEU A 49 -3.55 -12.93 -0.91
CA LEU A 49 -2.51 -13.97 -1.08
C LEU A 49 -1.24 -13.70 -0.28
N ALA A 50 -1.15 -12.56 0.42
CA ALA A 50 0.00 -12.20 1.22
C ALA A 50 0.27 -13.23 2.33
N ARG A 51 1.54 -13.56 2.55
CA ARG A 51 1.95 -14.56 3.55
C ARG A 51 1.91 -14.04 4.99
N ASN A 52 1.94 -12.72 5.15
CA ASN A 52 1.88 -12.05 6.44
C ASN A 52 1.16 -10.69 6.32
N PRO A 53 0.73 -10.12 7.45
CA PRO A 53 0.02 -8.83 7.47
C PRO A 53 0.83 -7.66 6.90
N GLU A 54 2.15 -7.64 7.04
CA GLU A 54 3.01 -6.57 6.53
C GLU A 54 3.05 -6.58 4.99
N GLN A 55 3.15 -7.75 4.36
CA GLN A 55 2.99 -7.88 2.91
C GLN A 55 1.60 -7.39 2.47
N ARG A 56 0.55 -7.77 3.20
CA ARG A 56 -0.80 -7.31 2.90
C ARG A 56 -0.91 -5.78 3.00
N LEU A 57 -0.30 -5.19 4.02
CA LEU A 57 -0.24 -3.73 4.19
C LEU A 57 0.49 -3.06 3.04
N GLY A 58 1.65 -3.59 2.63
CA GLY A 58 2.41 -3.05 1.51
C GLY A 58 1.63 -3.05 0.19
N ALA A 59 0.87 -4.13 -0.05
CA ALA A 59 0.00 -4.25 -1.22
C ALA A 59 -1.15 -3.21 -1.21
N LEU A 60 -1.90 -3.13 -0.09
CA LEU A 60 -3.02 -2.19 0.05
C LEU A 60 -2.56 -0.74 0.01
N PHE A 61 -1.48 -0.42 0.71
CA PHE A 61 -0.94 0.94 0.77
C PHE A 61 -0.48 1.41 -0.62
N TYR A 62 0.25 0.56 -1.35
CA TYR A 62 0.67 0.90 -2.70
C TYR A 62 -0.53 1.04 -3.66
N GLY A 63 -1.52 0.14 -3.54
CA GLY A 63 -2.76 0.23 -4.31
C GLY A 63 -3.49 1.57 -4.09
N TRP A 64 -3.58 2.03 -2.84
CA TRP A 64 -4.10 3.36 -2.53
C TRP A 64 -3.28 4.48 -3.19
N VAL A 65 -1.95 4.48 -3.08
CA VAL A 65 -1.10 5.53 -3.67
C VAL A 65 -1.29 5.63 -5.19
N VAL A 66 -1.41 4.49 -5.86
CA VAL A 66 -1.65 4.42 -7.31
C VAL A 66 -3.05 4.96 -7.66
N ALA A 67 -4.10 4.52 -6.95
CA ALA A 67 -5.46 5.03 -7.18
C ALA A 67 -5.58 6.52 -6.86
N ASP A 68 -4.95 7.00 -5.79
CA ASP A 68 -4.92 8.43 -5.40
C ASP A 68 -4.25 9.27 -6.49
N SER A 69 -3.17 8.76 -7.07
CA SER A 69 -2.48 9.40 -8.20
C SER A 69 -3.39 9.45 -9.43
N ALA A 70 -4.10 8.38 -9.76
CA ALA A 70 -5.05 8.36 -10.87
C ALA A 70 -6.24 9.30 -10.65
N ALA A 71 -6.74 9.40 -9.41
CA ALA A 71 -7.78 10.36 -9.05
C ALA A 71 -7.33 11.82 -9.28
N MET A 72 -6.05 12.14 -9.03
CA MET A 72 -5.49 13.47 -9.36
C MET A 72 -5.49 13.77 -10.86
N PHE A 73 -5.56 12.76 -11.71
CA PHE A 73 -5.69 12.88 -13.17
C PHE A 73 -7.13 12.69 -13.66
N SER A 74 -8.12 12.74 -12.76
CA SER A 74 -9.55 12.62 -13.06
C SER A 74 -9.92 11.30 -13.75
N VAL A 75 -9.20 10.21 -13.44
CA VAL A 75 -9.61 8.86 -13.87
C VAL A 75 -10.95 8.52 -13.19
N PRO A 76 -11.99 8.12 -13.96
CA PRO A 76 -13.29 7.76 -13.40
C PRO A 76 -13.17 6.70 -12.30
N GLU A 77 -13.95 6.87 -11.23
CA GLU A 77 -14.01 5.95 -10.07
C GLU A 77 -12.69 5.73 -9.30
N ALA A 78 -11.59 6.39 -9.67
CA ALA A 78 -10.32 6.24 -8.96
C ALA A 78 -10.36 6.83 -7.54
N GLU A 79 -11.11 7.92 -7.31
CA GLU A 79 -11.25 8.55 -5.99
C GLU A 79 -11.96 7.63 -4.96
N PRO A 80 -13.16 7.08 -5.23
CA PRO A 80 -13.80 6.15 -4.29
C PRO A 80 -12.96 4.89 -4.06
N VAL A 81 -12.27 4.37 -5.08
CA VAL A 81 -11.34 3.24 -4.95
C VAL A 81 -10.15 3.60 -4.06
N ALA A 82 -9.54 4.77 -4.26
CA ALA A 82 -8.44 5.26 -3.43
C ALA A 82 -8.89 5.37 -1.97
N ALA A 83 -10.06 5.95 -1.70
CA ALA A 83 -10.59 6.09 -0.34
C ALA A 83 -10.83 4.72 0.33
N GLN A 84 -11.33 3.73 -0.42
CA GLN A 84 -11.55 2.39 0.09
C GLN A 84 -10.24 1.67 0.45
N LEU A 85 -9.26 1.68 -0.45
CA LEU A 85 -7.94 1.09 -0.19
C LEU A 85 -7.20 1.82 0.94
N ALA A 86 -7.35 3.14 1.04
CA ALA A 86 -6.80 3.93 2.15
C ALA A 86 -7.35 3.48 3.51
N ARG A 87 -8.67 3.27 3.61
CA ARG A 87 -9.32 2.80 4.85
C ARG A 87 -8.85 1.41 5.25
N GLU A 88 -8.73 0.50 4.28
CA GLU A 88 -8.24 -0.86 4.53
C GLU A 88 -6.78 -0.87 4.98
N ALA A 89 -5.92 -0.12 4.28
CA ALA A 89 -4.51 0.02 4.64
C ALA A 89 -4.35 0.67 6.02
N GLU A 90 -5.12 1.71 6.33
CA GLU A 90 -5.06 2.40 7.62
C GLU A 90 -5.53 1.50 8.77
N SER A 91 -6.61 0.75 8.58
CA SER A 91 -7.08 -0.23 9.56
C SER A 91 -5.99 -1.25 9.89
N LEU A 92 -5.35 -1.81 8.85
CA LEU A 92 -4.28 -2.79 9.03
C LEU A 92 -3.01 -2.17 9.64
N ARG A 93 -2.62 -0.96 9.21
CA ARG A 93 -1.48 -0.22 9.79
C ARG A 93 -1.65 -0.02 11.30
N ARG A 94 -2.85 0.36 11.74
CA ARG A 94 -3.17 0.54 13.17
C ARG A 94 -3.09 -0.77 13.94
N GLN A 95 -3.61 -1.86 13.38
CA GLN A 95 -3.53 -3.19 14.00
C GLN A 95 -2.08 -3.65 14.18
N LEU A 96 -1.20 -3.32 13.23
CA LEU A 96 0.21 -3.69 13.27
C LEU A 96 1.10 -2.69 14.02
N ALA A 97 0.55 -1.56 14.50
CA ALA A 97 1.29 -0.47 15.11
C ALA A 97 2.50 -0.01 14.28
N ILE A 98 2.35 0.01 12.95
CA ILE A 98 3.41 0.45 12.03
C ILE A 98 3.34 1.97 11.85
N ASP A 99 4.47 2.62 12.09
CA ASP A 99 4.66 4.05 11.83
C ASP A 99 4.63 4.38 10.34
N ASP A 100 4.41 5.65 10.02
CA ASP A 100 4.35 6.12 8.64
C ASP A 100 5.68 6.08 7.90
N GLY A 101 6.82 6.15 8.62
CA GLY A 101 8.15 6.22 8.01
C GLY A 101 8.43 5.08 7.01
N PRO A 102 8.26 3.80 7.38
CA PRO A 102 8.34 2.66 6.46
C PRO A 102 7.42 2.77 5.24
N LEU A 103 6.17 3.19 5.44
CA LEU A 103 5.18 3.29 4.36
C LEU A 103 5.50 4.44 3.39
N CYS A 104 5.97 5.58 3.92
CA CYS A 104 6.41 6.70 3.11
C CYS A 104 7.61 6.34 2.23
N ARG A 105 8.57 5.56 2.76
CA ARG A 105 9.69 5.01 1.96
C ARG A 105 9.19 4.09 0.84
N LEU A 106 8.17 3.27 1.12
CA LEU A 106 7.61 2.32 0.14
C LEU A 106 7.04 3.01 -1.11
N ALA A 107 6.44 4.19 -0.94
CA ALA A 107 5.78 4.94 -2.01
C ALA A 107 6.68 5.94 -2.73
N GLU A 108 7.96 6.05 -2.36
CA GLU A 108 8.96 6.92 -2.99
C GLU A 108 8.50 8.41 -3.10
N ALA A 109 7.61 8.83 -2.21
CA ALA A 109 7.04 10.19 -2.18
C ALA A 109 7.28 10.88 -0.83
N PRO A 110 7.33 12.22 -0.78
CA PRO A 110 7.54 12.95 0.46
C PRO A 110 6.48 12.61 1.51
N CYS A 111 6.93 12.19 2.70
CA CYS A 111 6.04 11.69 3.75
C CYS A 111 4.93 12.69 4.17
N PRO A 112 5.20 14.00 4.33
CA PRO A 112 4.16 14.97 4.67
C PRO A 112 3.04 15.05 3.61
N ARG A 113 3.39 14.91 2.32
CA ARG A 113 2.41 14.90 1.24
C ARG A 113 1.53 13.65 1.32
N LEU A 114 2.13 12.48 1.48
CA LEU A 114 1.38 11.23 1.61
C LEU A 114 0.45 11.24 2.84
N GLN A 115 0.93 11.76 3.97
CA GLN A 115 0.13 11.90 5.17
C GLN A 115 -1.08 12.81 4.95
N ALA A 116 -0.91 13.96 4.29
CA ALA A 116 -2.01 14.87 3.98
C ALA A 116 -3.03 14.26 3.01
N ARG A 117 -2.56 13.55 1.97
CA ARG A 117 -3.44 12.84 1.02
C ARG A 117 -4.23 11.73 1.73
N ARG A 118 -3.56 10.91 2.53
CA ARG A 118 -4.21 9.85 3.31
C ARG A 118 -5.25 10.42 4.27
N ALA A 119 -4.90 11.49 4.99
CA ALA A 119 -5.83 12.15 5.90
C ALA A 119 -7.08 12.67 5.18
N SER A 120 -6.95 13.12 3.93
CA SER A 120 -8.08 13.55 3.10
C SER A 120 -8.94 12.35 2.66
N ALA A 121 -8.32 11.26 2.22
CA ALA A 121 -9.00 10.03 1.78
C ALA A 121 -9.73 9.28 2.92
N LEU A 122 -9.37 9.56 4.18
CA LEU A 122 -9.97 8.95 5.37
C LEU A 122 -11.10 9.78 5.99
N LYS A 123 -11.41 10.96 5.45
CA LYS A 123 -12.55 11.75 5.95
C LYS A 123 -13.87 11.01 5.64
N PRO A 124 -14.79 10.91 6.60
CA PRO A 124 -16.14 10.47 6.30
C PRO A 124 -16.83 11.52 5.41
N GLU A 125 -17.58 11.05 4.41
CA GLU A 125 -18.49 11.88 3.60
C GLU A 125 -19.61 12.48 4.45
#